data_AF-A0A7W8ZXC1-F1
#
_entry.id   AF-A0A7W8ZXC1-F1
#
_cell.length_a   1.000
_cell.length_b   1.000
_cell.length_c   1.000
_cell.angle_alpha   90.00
_cell.angle_beta   90.00
_cell.angle_gamma   90.00
#
_symmetry.space_group_name_H-M   'P 1'
#
loop_
_entity.id
_entity.type
_entity.pdbx_description
1 polymer ?
#
loop_
_entity_poly.entity_id
_entity_poly.type
_entity_poly.pdbx_seq_one_letter_code
_entity_poly.pdbx_strand_id
1 'polypeptide(L)' 'MLKALAVECGYLRLAVFGSVARGEARQDSDIDLLVDAPPGTSSFAFIRFKRLIEQILDREIDLISPLRFQ' A
#
# COMPACT_ATOMS: atom_id res chain seq x y z
N MET A 1 -0.93 1.38 -13.20
CA MET A 1 0.23 2.13 -12.68
C MET A 1 0.71 1.60 -11.34
N LEU A 2 -0.04 1.76 -10.23
CA LEU A 2 0.40 1.31 -8.89
C LEU A 2 0.81 -0.18 -8.81
N LYS A 3 0.08 -1.07 -9.49
CA LYS A 3 0.46 -2.50 -9.54
C LYS A 3 1.83 -2.73 -10.16
N ALA A 4 2.18 -2.00 -11.22
CA ALA A 4 3.50 -2.11 -11.85
C ALA A 4 4.59 -1.57 -10.93
N LEU A 5 4.35 -0.40 -10.32
CA LEU A 5 5.26 0.17 -9.32
C LEU A 5 5.53 -0.77 -8.15
N ALA A 6 4.49 -1.42 -7.63
CA ALA A 6 4.64 -2.41 -6.56
C ALA A 6 5.58 -3.53 -6.99
N VAL A 7 5.36 -4.10 -8.18
CA VAL A 7 6.21 -5.17 -8.74
C VAL A 7 7.65 -4.70 -8.93
N GLU A 8 7.87 -3.49 -9.45
CA GLU A 8 9.22 -2.89 -9.61
C GLU A 8 9.93 -2.72 -8.25
N CYS A 9 9.18 -2.42 -7.20
CA CYS A 9 9.69 -2.31 -5.84
C CYS A 9 9.79 -3.66 -5.10
N GLY A 10 9.46 -4.79 -5.76
CA GLY A 10 9.49 -6.13 -5.17
C GLY A 10 8.27 -6.51 -4.32
N TYR A 11 7.25 -5.65 -4.29
CA TYR A 11 5.99 -5.87 -3.61
C TYR A 11 4.99 -6.61 -4.50
N LEU A 12 4.30 -7.60 -3.94
CA LEU A 12 3.37 -8.44 -4.68
C LEU A 12 1.94 -8.26 -4.18
N ARG A 13 0.97 -8.74 -4.98
CA ARG A 13 -0.47 -8.83 -4.63
C ARG A 13 -1.06 -7.52 -4.08
N LEU A 14 -0.70 -6.38 -4.68
CA LEU A 14 -1.30 -5.09 -4.34
C LEU A 14 -2.81 -5.09 -4.61
N ALA A 15 -3.60 -4.84 -3.57
CA ALA A 15 -5.05 -4.79 -3.63
C ALA A 15 -5.60 -3.63 -2.79
N VAL A 16 -6.72 -3.06 -3.23
CA VAL A 16 -7.51 -2.11 -2.44
C VAL A 16 -8.48 -2.89 -1.57
N PHE A 17 -8.64 -2.48 -0.32
CA PHE A 17 -9.68 -3.00 0.56
C PHE A 17 -10.43 -1.84 1.23
N GLY A 18 -11.23 -2.14 2.26
CA GLY A 18 -11.89 -1.11 3.05
C GLY A 18 -12.91 -0.28 2.29
N SER A 19 -13.04 0.99 2.69
CA SER A 19 -14.12 1.88 2.24
C SER A 19 -14.14 2.10 0.72
N VAL A 20 -12.95 2.20 0.09
CA VAL A 20 -12.80 2.38 -1.36
C VAL A 20 -13.34 1.16 -2.10
N ALA A 21 -13.00 -0.05 -1.66
CA ALA A 21 -13.49 -1.29 -2.27
C ALA A 21 -15.02 -1.47 -2.12
N ARG A 22 -15.62 -0.90 -1.07
CA ARG A 22 -17.08 -0.94 -0.83
C ARG A 22 -17.86 0.20 -1.49
N GLY A 23 -17.19 1.17 -2.11
CA GLY A 23 -17.83 2.36 -2.67
C GLY A 23 -18.33 3.35 -1.62
N GLU A 24 -17.80 3.28 -0.39
CA GLU A 24 -18.17 4.13 0.75
C GLU A 24 -17.15 5.24 1.03
N ALA A 25 -16.03 5.24 0.30
CA ALA A 25 -14.98 6.24 0.47
C ALA A 25 -15.46 7.65 0.11
N ARG A 26 -15.09 8.61 0.94
CA ARG A 26 -15.32 10.04 0.71
C ARG A 26 -14.05 10.71 0.17
N GLN A 27 -14.16 12.00 -0.13
CA GLN A 27 -13.03 12.80 -0.63
C GLN A 27 -11.90 12.95 0.41
N ASP A 28 -12.23 12.88 1.70
CA ASP A 28 -11.31 12.95 2.84
C ASP A 28 -10.85 11.56 3.34
N SER A 29 -11.35 10.47 2.76
CA SER A 29 -10.97 9.12 3.16
C SER A 29 -9.54 8.77 2.70
N ASP A 30 -8.82 8.11 3.59
CA ASP A 30 -7.62 7.34 3.29
C ASP A 30 -7.91 6.19 2.31
N ILE A 31 -6.84 5.67 1.72
CA ILE A 31 -6.91 4.50 0.83
C ILE A 31 -6.23 3.33 1.53
N ASP A 32 -7.04 2.35 1.89
CA ASP A 32 -6.64 1.07 2.46
C ASP A 32 -6.02 0.15 1.37
N LEU A 33 -4.74 -0.16 1.50
CA LEU A 33 -3.99 -1.02 0.58
C LEU A 33 -3.39 -2.24 1.28
N LEU A 34 -3.67 -3.42 0.72
CA LEU A 34 -3.03 -4.68 1.08
C LEU A 34 -1.88 -4.96 0.11
N VAL A 35 -0.75 -5.40 0.64
CA VAL A 35 0.41 -5.77 -0.15
C VAL A 35 1.18 -6.91 0.50
N ASP A 36 1.87 -7.70 -0.31
CA ASP A 36 2.84 -8.67 0.17
C ASP A 36 4.23 -8.12 0.03
N ALA A 37 4.81 -7.79 1.18
CA ALA A 37 6.18 -7.36 1.28
C ALA A 37 7.15 -8.55 1.07
N PRO A 38 8.26 -8.34 0.35
CA PRO A 38 9.27 -9.38 0.20
C PRO A 38 9.88 -9.77 1.56
N PRO A 39 10.30 -11.04 1.75
CA PRO A 39 10.97 -11.47 2.97
C PRO A 39 12.18 -10.59 3.31
N GLY A 40 12.35 -10.24 4.59
CA GLY A 40 13.42 -9.35 5.04
C GLY A 40 13.18 -7.86 4.76
N THR A 41 11.98 -7.48 4.33
CA THR A 41 11.59 -6.06 4.25
C THR A 41 11.66 -5.42 5.63
N SER A 42 12.57 -4.46 5.79
CA SER A 42 12.63 -3.64 7.01
C SER A 42 11.44 -2.69 7.11
N SER A 43 11.07 -2.29 8.33
CA SER A 43 10.05 -1.27 8.57
C SER A 43 10.34 0.04 7.83
N PHE A 44 11.61 0.43 7.71
CA PHE A 44 12.00 1.62 6.94
C PHE A 44 11.72 1.48 5.45
N ALA A 45 11.99 0.33 4.86
CA ALA A 45 11.66 0.07 3.46
C ALA A 45 10.15 0.08 3.24
N PHE A 46 9.38 -0.51 4.17
CA PHE A 46 7.92 -0.51 4.13
C PHE A 46 7.34 0.91 4.20
N ILE A 47 7.81 1.74 5.12
CA ILE A 47 7.40 3.15 5.24
C ILE A 47 7.78 3.95 4.00
N ARG A 48 8.95 3.71 3.40
CA ARG A 48 9.35 4.38 2.15
C ARG A 48 8.39 4.04 1.00
N PHE A 49 8.00 2.78 0.87
CA PHE A 49 7.05 2.36 -0.14
C PHE A 49 5.66 2.96 0.08
N LYS A 50 5.16 2.97 1.32
CA LYS A 50 3.91 3.68 1.70
C LYS A 50 3.94 5.13 1.24
N ARG A 51 4.99 5.88 1.63
CA ARG A 51 5.14 7.31 1.28
C ARG A 51 5.21 7.55 -0.22
N LEU A 52 5.83 6.66 -0.98
CA LEU A 52 5.87 6.75 -2.43
C LEU A 52 4.46 6.65 -3.04
N ILE A 53 3.63 5.74 -2.54
CA ILE A 53 2.24 5.63 -2.99
C ILE A 53 1.44 6.87 -2.60
N GLU A 54 1.60 7.38 -1.38
CA GLU A 54 0.94 8.61 -0.92
C GLU A 54 1.25 9.80 -1.83
N GLN A 55 2.52 9.96 -2.20
CA GLN A 55 2.96 11.02 -3.12
C GLN A 55 2.35 10.90 -4.52
N ILE A 56 2.20 9.67 -5.02
CA ILE A 56 1.62 9.42 -6.35
C ILE A 56 0.12 9.68 -6.36
N LEU A 57 -0.58 9.38 -5.26
CA LEU A 57 -2.03 9.51 -5.16
C LEU A 57 -2.49 10.83 -4.56
N ASP A 58 -1.57 11.64 -4.02
CA ASP A 58 -1.86 12.86 -3.26
C ASP A 58 -2.90 12.61 -2.16
N ARG A 59 -2.78 11.45 -1.51
CA ARG A 59 -3.74 10.93 -0.53
C ARG A 59 -3.02 10.11 0.53
N GLU A 60 -3.59 10.13 1.74
CA GLU A 60 -3.16 9.25 2.82
C GLU A 60 -3.45 7.79 2.46
N ILE A 61 -2.49 6.91 2.78
CA ILE A 61 -2.58 5.48 2.53
C ILE A 61 -2.48 4.77 3.87
N ASP A 62 -3.36 3.80 4.13
CA ASP A 62 -3.09 2.77 5.14
C ASP A 62 -2.56 1.52 4.42
N LEU A 63 -1.28 1.19 4.65
CA LEU A 63 -0.62 0.09 3.95
C LEU A 63 -0.43 -1.08 4.90
N ILE A 64 -1.10 -2.20 4.61
CA ILE A 64 -1.09 -3.41 5.42
C ILE A 64 -0.35 -4.54 4.68
N SER A 65 0.53 -5.23 5.41
CA SER A 65 1.11 -6.51 4.99
C SER A 65 0.62 -7.62 5.92
N PRO A 66 -0.06 -8.66 5.42
CA PRO A 66 -0.48 -9.82 6.24
C PRO A 66 0.72 -10.58 6.82
N LEU A 67 1.86 -10.53 6.12
CA LEU A 67 3.11 -11.12 6.56
C LEU A 67 3.82 -10.15 7.50
N ARG A 68 4.07 -10.57 8.75
CA ARG A 68 4.86 -9.82 9.72
C ARG A 68 6.31 -9.69 9.24
N PHE A 69 6.82 -8.46 9.27
CA PHE A 69 8.24 -8.17 9.20
C PHE A 69 8.91 -8.75 10.45
N GLN A 70 9.74 -9.79 10.30
CA GLN A 70 10.64 -10.27 11.35
C GLN A 70 11.98 -9.57 11.22
#